data_AF-A0A261FT70-F1
#
_entry.id   AF-A0A261FT70-F1
#
_cell.length_a   1.000
_cell.length_b   1.000
_cell.length_c   1.000
_cell.angle_alpha   90.00
_cell.angle_beta   90.00
_cell.angle_gamma   90.00
#
_symmetry.space_group_name_H-M   'P 1'
#
loop_
_entity.id
_entity.type
_entity.pdbx_description
1 polymer ?
#
loop_
_entity_poly.entity_id
_entity_poly.type
_entity_poly.pdbx_seq_one_letter_code
_entity_poly.pdbx_strand_id
1 'polypeptide(L)'
;MSGDMTDGVTMEGMPSQAAVDDQKLGLGIAAERLSIVRYVFLVQIEDGIASAAQRASLEYADAVLIGWPEADSAEVVELSADQLDTVREQMTAMEEYIRRFSAMESKGDIDGMTDTLIRITERVAEVRRLYQPGFPLPTFAEIRRVVQDEWDEDMDKIDPDQREVTAEEISQEAREQSAEERS
;
A
#
# COMPACT_ATOMS: atom_id res chain seq x y z
N MET A 1 -40.46 46.31 -23.80
CA MET A 1 -39.00 46.48 -23.96
C MET A 1 -38.46 46.76 -22.56
N SER A 2 -37.86 45.75 -21.93
CA SER A 2 -36.40 45.50 -21.93
C SER A 2 -35.72 46.40 -20.90
N GLY A 3 -34.89 45.95 -19.97
CA GLY A 3 -34.36 44.62 -19.70
C GLY A 3 -33.57 44.69 -18.39
N ASP A 4 -33.40 43.53 -17.78
CA ASP A 4 -32.50 43.21 -16.69
C ASP A 4 -31.01 43.30 -17.10
N MET A 5 -30.13 43.51 -16.12
CA MET A 5 -28.72 43.08 -15.99
C MET A 5 -27.85 44.15 -15.33
N THR A 6 -27.30 43.82 -14.16
CA THR A 6 -25.84 43.73 -13.98
C THR A 6 -25.51 42.78 -12.82
N ASP A 7 -25.11 41.57 -13.20
CA ASP A 7 -23.97 40.79 -12.70
C ASP A 7 -23.65 40.77 -11.20
N GLY A 8 -24.20 39.75 -10.54
CA GLY A 8 -23.52 39.10 -9.42
C GLY A 8 -22.47 38.14 -9.97
N VAL A 9 -21.19 38.46 -9.73
CA VAL A 9 -20.04 37.58 -10.01
C VAL A 9 -20.25 36.24 -9.30
N THR A 10 -20.42 35.17 -10.08
CA THR A 10 -20.46 33.80 -9.61
C THR A 10 -19.08 33.39 -9.11
N MET A 11 -18.98 33.01 -7.84
CA MET A 11 -17.83 32.27 -7.32
C MET A 11 -17.83 30.85 -7.91
N GLU A 12 -17.35 30.70 -9.14
CA GLU A 12 -16.96 29.40 -9.70
C GLU A 12 -15.55 29.06 -9.21
N GLY A 13 -15.44 28.02 -8.39
CA GLY A 13 -14.16 27.51 -7.91
C GLY A 13 -14.21 26.81 -6.54
N MET A 14 -15.30 26.95 -5.79
CA MET A 14 -15.51 26.11 -4.60
C MET A 14 -16.30 24.87 -5.02
N PRO A 15 -15.82 23.65 -4.72
CA PRO A 15 -16.62 22.45 -4.96
C PRO A 15 -17.98 22.64 -4.27
N SER A 16 -19.06 22.38 -5.01
CA SER A 16 -20.41 22.46 -4.45
C SER A 16 -20.50 21.52 -3.24
N GLN A 17 -21.36 21.85 -2.27
CA GLN A 17 -21.62 20.97 -1.13
C GLN A 17 -21.94 19.52 -1.58
N ALA A 18 -22.53 19.37 -2.77
CA ALA A 18 -22.81 18.08 -3.41
C ALA A 18 -21.57 17.26 -3.82
N ALA A 19 -20.41 17.89 -4.03
CA ALA A 19 -19.14 17.19 -4.25
C ALA A 19 -18.51 16.69 -2.92
N VAL A 20 -18.89 17.31 -1.79
CA VAL A 20 -18.56 16.83 -0.44
C VAL A 20 -19.52 15.70 -0.01
N ASP A 21 -20.70 15.63 -0.63
CA ASP A 21 -21.71 14.57 -0.44
C ASP A 21 -21.53 13.37 -1.39
N ASP A 22 -20.46 13.29 -2.19
CA ASP A 22 -20.17 12.07 -2.95
C ASP A 22 -19.80 10.97 -1.96
N GLN A 23 -20.78 10.09 -1.71
CA GLN A 23 -20.63 8.91 -0.87
C GLN A 23 -19.33 8.16 -1.20
N LYS A 24 -19.00 8.04 -2.48
CA LYS A 24 -17.90 7.21 -2.98
C LYS A 24 -16.56 7.91 -2.94
N LEU A 25 -16.50 9.19 -2.55
CA LEU A 25 -15.23 9.89 -2.34
C LEU A 25 -14.36 9.17 -1.31
N GLY A 26 -14.95 8.58 -0.26
CA GLY A 26 -14.22 7.81 0.75
C GLY A 26 -13.50 6.58 0.17
N LEU A 27 -14.04 5.99 -0.89
CA LEU A 27 -13.43 4.86 -1.60
C LEU A 27 -12.13 5.29 -2.30
N GLY A 28 -12.18 6.41 -3.03
CA GLY A 28 -10.99 6.95 -3.71
C GLY A 28 -9.90 7.37 -2.73
N ILE A 29 -10.27 8.13 -1.69
CA ILE A 29 -9.30 8.61 -0.68
C ILE A 29 -8.63 7.43 0.03
N ALA A 30 -9.37 6.37 0.39
CA ALA A 30 -8.79 5.20 1.05
C ALA A 30 -7.70 4.53 0.20
N ALA A 31 -7.95 4.33 -1.10
CA ALA A 31 -6.97 3.77 -2.02
C ALA A 31 -5.74 4.66 -2.17
N GLU A 32 -5.93 5.96 -2.39
CA GLU A 32 -4.84 6.92 -2.55
C GLU A 32 -3.95 6.94 -1.31
N ARG A 33 -4.56 6.99 -0.12
CA ARG A 33 -3.84 7.01 1.15
C ARG A 33 -3.00 5.76 1.34
N LEU A 34 -3.57 4.58 1.15
CA LEU A 34 -2.81 3.33 1.28
C LEU A 34 -1.70 3.25 0.22
N SER A 35 -1.97 3.67 -1.01
CA SER A 35 -0.98 3.65 -2.10
C SER A 35 0.25 4.49 -1.76
N ILE A 36 0.07 5.69 -1.20
CA ILE A 36 1.17 6.57 -0.78
C ILE A 36 1.97 5.94 0.36
N VAL A 37 1.29 5.50 1.41
CA VAL A 37 1.97 4.98 2.62
C VAL A 37 2.72 3.69 2.31
N ARG A 38 2.13 2.83 1.47
CA ARG A 38 2.79 1.63 0.93
C ARG A 38 4.06 1.99 0.16
N TYR A 39 3.99 2.99 -0.73
CA TYR A 39 5.16 3.43 -1.48
C TYR A 39 6.27 3.96 -0.58
N VAL A 40 5.93 4.79 0.42
CA VAL A 40 6.90 5.27 1.41
C VAL A 40 7.54 4.09 2.15
N PHE A 41 6.74 3.12 2.59
CA PHE A 41 7.26 1.93 3.27
C PHE A 41 8.20 1.11 2.40
N LEU A 42 7.86 0.89 1.13
CA LEU A 42 8.69 0.17 0.17
C LEU A 42 10.09 0.79 0.08
N VAL A 43 10.19 2.11 -0.03
CA VAL A 43 11.47 2.82 -0.07
C VAL A 43 12.27 2.64 1.22
N GLN A 44 11.61 2.57 2.38
CA GLN A 44 12.31 2.39 3.65
C GLN A 44 12.94 1.01 3.84
N ILE A 45 12.46 -0.01 3.14
CA ILE A 45 12.96 -1.39 3.25
C ILE A 45 13.79 -1.82 2.04
N GLU A 46 14.05 -0.92 1.09
CA GLU A 46 14.77 -1.20 -0.16
C GLU A 46 16.28 -1.43 0.07
N ASP A 47 16.84 -0.82 1.12
CA ASP A 47 18.24 -1.00 1.51
C ASP A 47 18.43 -2.32 2.30
N GLY A 48 18.46 -3.43 1.57
CA GLY A 48 18.78 -4.77 2.11
C GLY A 48 17.73 -5.83 1.80
N ILE A 49 17.86 -7.00 2.44
CA ILE A 49 16.86 -8.07 2.32
C ILE A 49 15.76 -7.79 3.34
N ALA A 50 14.60 -7.34 2.86
CA ALA A 50 13.41 -7.17 3.69
C ALA A 50 13.05 -8.46 4.42
N SER A 51 12.65 -8.39 5.68
CA SER A 51 12.21 -9.54 6.47
C SER A 51 10.87 -10.11 5.97
N ALA A 52 10.55 -11.35 6.32
CA ALA A 52 9.25 -11.96 6.00
C ALA A 52 8.06 -11.11 6.48
N ALA A 53 8.17 -10.47 7.65
CA ALA A 53 7.10 -9.61 8.18
C ALA A 53 6.93 -8.31 7.37
N GLN A 54 8.04 -7.71 6.92
CA GLN A 54 8.02 -6.52 6.06
C GLN A 54 7.47 -6.85 4.67
N ARG A 55 7.83 -8.00 4.10
CA ARG A 55 7.25 -8.50 2.84
C ARG A 55 5.75 -8.74 2.98
N ALA A 56 5.34 -9.44 4.03
CA ALA A 56 3.93 -9.73 4.28
C ALA A 56 3.06 -8.48 4.43
N SER A 57 3.57 -7.41 5.06
CA SER A 57 2.81 -6.16 5.20
C SER A 57 2.63 -5.43 3.85
N LEU A 58 3.66 -5.44 2.98
CA LEU A 58 3.56 -4.91 1.62
C LEU A 58 2.62 -5.73 0.75
N GLU A 59 2.75 -7.05 0.76
CA GLU A 59 1.88 -7.93 -0.02
C GLU A 59 0.43 -7.84 0.43
N TYR A 60 0.19 -7.62 1.72
CA TYR A 60 -1.16 -7.38 2.21
C TYR A 60 -1.73 -6.07 1.67
N ALA A 61 -0.94 -4.99 1.65
CA ALA A 61 -1.36 -3.73 1.04
C ALA A 61 -1.64 -3.89 -0.46
N ASP A 62 -0.81 -4.64 -1.18
CA ASP A 62 -1.01 -4.97 -2.59
C ASP A 62 -2.28 -5.77 -2.83
N ALA A 63 -2.51 -6.82 -2.04
CA ALA A 63 -3.71 -7.64 -2.16
C ALA A 63 -5.00 -6.88 -1.85
N VAL A 64 -4.93 -5.82 -1.03
CA VAL A 64 -6.07 -4.93 -0.78
C VAL A 64 -6.26 -3.91 -1.90
N LEU A 65 -5.19 -3.46 -2.56
CA LEU A 65 -5.25 -2.49 -3.66
C LEU A 65 -5.51 -3.13 -5.03
N ILE A 66 -5.21 -4.41 -5.21
CA ILE A 66 -5.34 -5.08 -6.51
C ILE A 66 -6.78 -5.05 -7.01
N GLY A 67 -6.97 -4.63 -8.26
CA GLY A 67 -8.28 -4.52 -8.88
C GLY A 67 -9.23 -3.57 -8.14
N TRP A 68 -8.70 -2.52 -7.49
CA TRP A 68 -9.52 -1.51 -6.83
C TRP A 68 -10.59 -0.98 -7.79
N PRO A 69 -11.87 -0.94 -7.40
CA PRO A 69 -12.94 -0.57 -8.31
C PRO A 69 -12.99 0.94 -8.55
N GLU A 70 -13.36 1.33 -9.76
CA GLU A 70 -13.79 2.70 -10.06
C GLU A 70 -15.10 3.01 -9.33
N ALA A 71 -15.32 4.26 -8.91
CA ALA A 71 -16.49 4.66 -8.13
C ALA A 71 -17.82 4.41 -8.88
N ASP A 72 -17.82 4.49 -10.21
CA ASP A 72 -19.00 4.24 -11.06
C ASP A 72 -19.17 2.77 -11.47
N SER A 73 -18.30 1.87 -11.01
CA SER A 73 -18.39 0.43 -11.27
C SER A 73 -19.70 -0.16 -10.74
N ALA A 74 -20.28 -1.08 -11.49
CA ALA A 74 -21.50 -1.82 -11.08
C ALA A 74 -21.26 -2.72 -9.86
N GLU A 75 -20.01 -3.02 -9.53
CA GLU A 75 -19.65 -3.79 -8.33
C GLU A 75 -19.61 -2.93 -7.06
N VAL A 76 -19.63 -1.59 -7.21
CA VAL A 76 -19.63 -0.64 -6.09
C VAL A 76 -21.08 -0.33 -5.69
N VAL A 77 -21.43 -0.70 -4.47
CA VAL A 77 -22.76 -0.49 -3.91
C VAL A 77 -22.88 0.89 -3.25
N GLU A 78 -24.11 1.42 -3.24
CA GLU A 78 -24.47 2.55 -2.41
C GLU A 78 -24.60 2.09 -0.94
N LEU A 79 -24.11 2.91 -0.01
CA LEU A 79 -24.13 2.60 1.41
C LEU A 79 -25.32 3.23 2.13
N SER A 80 -25.74 2.63 3.24
CA SER A 80 -26.66 3.28 4.20
C SER A 80 -25.95 4.38 5.00
N ALA A 81 -26.72 5.19 5.74
CA ALA A 81 -26.17 6.19 6.65
C ALA A 81 -25.26 5.56 7.73
N ASP A 82 -25.66 4.44 8.32
CA ASP A 82 -24.86 3.74 9.34
C ASP A 82 -23.56 3.17 8.77
N GLN A 83 -23.59 2.68 7.53
CA GLN A 83 -22.40 2.22 6.82
C GLN A 83 -21.47 3.40 6.48
N LEU A 84 -22.03 4.56 6.13
CA LEU A 84 -21.25 5.79 5.93
C LEU A 84 -20.57 6.28 7.21
N ASP A 85 -21.24 6.18 8.35
CA ASP A 85 -20.62 6.47 9.65
C ASP A 85 -19.47 5.51 9.93
N THR A 86 -19.65 4.23 9.62
CA THR A 86 -18.56 3.25 9.70
C THR A 86 -17.39 3.64 8.80
N VAL A 87 -17.63 4.06 7.55
CA VAL A 87 -16.56 4.56 6.66
C VAL A 87 -15.83 5.74 7.29
N ARG A 88 -16.55 6.73 7.85
CA ARG A 88 -15.93 7.89 8.52
C ARG A 88 -15.06 7.49 9.70
N GLU A 89 -15.49 6.50 10.49
CA GLU A 89 -14.69 5.95 11.59
C GLU A 89 -13.42 5.26 11.07
N GLN A 90 -13.54 4.42 10.04
CA GLN A 90 -12.37 3.77 9.42
C GLN A 90 -11.39 4.79 8.87
N MET A 91 -11.87 5.83 8.18
CA MET A 91 -11.05 6.90 7.61
C MET A 91 -10.37 7.72 8.70
N THR A 92 -11.07 8.03 9.79
CA THR A 92 -10.49 8.76 10.93
C THR A 92 -9.37 7.96 11.58
N ALA A 93 -9.60 6.66 11.83
CA ALA A 93 -8.59 5.76 12.37
C ALA A 93 -7.40 5.60 11.41
N MET A 94 -7.65 5.50 10.11
CA MET A 94 -6.61 5.43 9.08
C MET A 94 -5.69 6.66 9.14
N GLU A 95 -6.26 7.87 9.17
CA GLU A 95 -5.49 9.12 9.24
C GLU A 95 -4.71 9.25 10.56
N GLU A 96 -5.24 8.73 11.67
CA GLU A 96 -4.48 8.61 12.92
C GLU A 96 -3.26 7.70 12.79
N TYR A 97 -3.42 6.54 12.15
CA TYR A 97 -2.31 5.63 11.89
C TYR A 97 -1.30 6.21 10.92
N ILE A 98 -1.73 6.93 9.87
CA ILE A 98 -0.82 7.62 8.94
C ILE A 98 0.04 8.64 9.67
N ARG A 99 -0.54 9.43 10.59
CA ARG A 99 0.25 10.36 11.41
C ARG A 99 1.30 9.65 12.28
N ARG A 100 0.97 8.48 12.83
CA ARG A 100 1.94 7.66 13.59
C ARG A 100 3.01 7.09 12.67
N PHE A 101 2.63 6.60 11.51
CA PHE A 101 3.52 6.07 10.48
C PHE A 101 4.58 7.11 10.08
N SER A 102 4.16 8.35 9.75
CA SER A 102 5.12 9.43 9.42
C SER A 102 6.02 9.80 10.60
N ALA A 103 5.52 9.72 11.83
CA ALA A 103 6.35 9.94 13.02
C ALA A 103 7.38 8.82 13.24
N MET A 104 7.10 7.60 12.80
CA MET A 104 8.02 6.45 12.84
C MET A 104 9.05 6.53 11.71
N GLU A 105 8.62 6.92 10.50
CA GLU A 105 9.48 7.19 9.35
C GLU A 105 10.60 8.17 9.72
N SER A 106 10.24 9.32 10.33
CA SER A 106 11.24 10.32 10.76
C SER A 106 12.25 9.82 11.80
N LYS A 107 11.97 8.68 12.46
CA LYS A 107 12.83 8.04 13.46
C LYS A 107 13.56 6.81 12.92
N GLY A 108 13.27 6.38 11.69
CA GLY A 108 13.77 5.11 11.13
C GLY A 108 13.22 3.87 11.84
N ASP A 109 12.04 3.95 12.46
CA ASP A 109 11.42 2.84 13.18
C ASP A 109 10.65 1.91 12.22
N ILE A 110 11.40 1.08 11.49
CA ILE A 110 10.86 0.21 10.43
C ILE A 110 9.90 -0.85 10.98
N ASP A 111 10.18 -1.41 12.16
CA ASP A 111 9.29 -2.40 12.78
C ASP A 111 7.95 -1.75 13.16
N GLY A 112 7.98 -0.55 13.75
CA GLY A 112 6.78 0.23 14.02
C GLY A 112 6.01 0.61 12.75
N MET A 113 6.71 0.96 11.66
CA MET A 113 6.11 1.22 10.36
C MET A 113 5.44 -0.03 9.78
N THR A 114 6.05 -1.20 9.93
CA THR A 114 5.51 -2.49 9.48
C THR A 114 4.16 -2.77 10.13
N ASP A 115 4.11 -2.71 11.47
CA ASP A 115 2.88 -2.91 12.24
C ASP A 115 1.81 -1.87 11.90
N THR A 116 2.22 -0.63 11.65
CA THR A 116 1.30 0.46 11.35
C THR A 116 0.74 0.37 9.94
N LEU A 117 1.54 -0.06 8.95
CA LEU A 117 1.06 -0.31 7.59
C LEU A 117 -0.03 -1.39 7.56
N ILE A 118 0.12 -2.45 8.35
CA ILE A 118 -0.91 -3.49 8.49
C ILE A 118 -2.23 -2.87 8.99
N ARG A 119 -2.17 -2.04 10.03
CA ARG A 119 -3.37 -1.37 10.60
C ARG A 119 -4.04 -0.43 9.61
N ILE A 120 -3.27 0.34 8.85
CA ILE A 120 -3.78 1.22 7.79
C ILE A 120 -4.47 0.37 6.72
N THR A 121 -3.81 -0.71 6.27
CA THR A 121 -4.33 -1.63 5.26
C THR A 121 -5.65 -2.28 5.71
N GLU A 122 -5.77 -2.67 6.98
CA GLU A 122 -7.02 -3.19 7.53
C GLU A 122 -8.16 -2.17 7.46
N ARG A 123 -7.90 -0.89 7.76
CA ARG A 123 -8.94 0.16 7.68
C ARG A 123 -9.43 0.32 6.24
N VAL A 124 -8.51 0.30 5.28
CA VAL A 124 -8.83 0.39 3.85
C VAL A 124 -9.56 -0.86 3.35
N ALA A 125 -9.19 -2.05 3.84
CA ALA A 125 -9.90 -3.28 3.55
C ALA A 125 -11.35 -3.25 4.07
N GLU A 126 -11.59 -2.68 5.26
CA GLU A 126 -12.97 -2.47 5.76
C GLU A 126 -13.76 -1.50 4.89
N VAL A 127 -13.16 -0.38 4.48
CA VAL A 127 -13.81 0.56 3.54
C VAL A 127 -14.18 -0.16 2.24
N ARG A 128 -13.25 -0.93 1.66
CA ARG A 128 -13.51 -1.70 0.44
C ARG A 128 -14.59 -2.76 0.62
N ARG A 129 -14.62 -3.47 1.77
CA ARG A 129 -15.66 -4.46 2.09
C ARG A 129 -17.06 -3.86 2.09
N LEU A 130 -17.21 -2.62 2.55
CA LEU A 130 -18.51 -1.95 2.55
C LEU A 130 -18.97 -1.63 1.12
N TYR A 131 -18.08 -1.06 0.30
CA TYR A 131 -18.39 -0.65 -1.06
C TYR A 131 -18.44 -1.79 -2.07
N GLN A 132 -17.65 -2.86 -1.89
CA GLN A 132 -17.52 -3.96 -2.84
C GLN A 132 -17.61 -5.32 -2.10
N PRO A 133 -18.76 -5.64 -1.47
CA PRO A 133 -18.88 -6.80 -0.57
C PRO A 133 -18.69 -8.16 -1.27
N GLY A 134 -18.83 -8.21 -2.60
CA GLY A 134 -18.60 -9.41 -3.39
C GLY A 134 -17.14 -9.70 -3.71
N PHE A 135 -16.23 -8.75 -3.48
CA PHE A 135 -14.81 -8.93 -3.78
C PHE A 135 -14.09 -9.64 -2.62
N PRO A 136 -13.41 -10.77 -2.88
CA PRO A 136 -12.70 -11.49 -1.83
C PRO A 136 -11.44 -10.72 -1.42
N LEU A 137 -11.36 -10.37 -0.14
CA LEU A 137 -10.17 -9.74 0.44
C LEU A 137 -9.52 -10.69 1.44
N PRO A 138 -8.20 -10.93 1.34
CA PRO A 138 -7.50 -11.72 2.33
C PRO A 138 -7.39 -10.94 3.65
N THR A 139 -7.11 -11.68 4.71
CA THR A 139 -6.64 -11.16 5.99
C THR A 139 -5.12 -11.10 6.00
N PHE A 140 -4.55 -10.24 6.86
CA PHE A 140 -3.11 -10.23 7.06
C PHE A 140 -2.56 -11.59 7.51
N ALA A 141 -3.32 -12.35 8.33
CA ALA A 141 -2.90 -13.66 8.79
C ALA A 141 -2.75 -14.68 7.65
N GLU A 142 -3.63 -14.61 6.64
CA GLU A 142 -3.55 -15.46 5.45
C GLU A 142 -2.33 -15.11 4.60
N ILE A 143 -2.09 -13.82 4.33
CA ILE A 143 -0.91 -13.34 3.59
C ILE A 143 0.37 -13.72 4.33
N ARG A 144 0.46 -13.38 5.62
CA ARG A 144 1.65 -13.66 6.44
C ARG A 144 2.02 -15.14 6.43
N ARG A 145 1.04 -16.04 6.45
CA ARG A 145 1.31 -17.48 6.39
C ARG A 145 1.97 -17.84 5.06
N VAL A 146 1.39 -17.42 3.93
CA VAL A 146 1.94 -17.71 2.60
C VAL A 146 3.35 -17.15 2.45
N VAL A 147 3.56 -15.89 2.83
CA VAL A 147 4.88 -15.24 2.75
C VAL A 147 5.91 -15.92 3.64
N GLN A 148 5.51 -16.37 4.84
CA GLN A 148 6.42 -17.10 5.72
C GLN A 148 6.79 -18.46 5.14
N ASP A 149 5.82 -19.19 4.58
CA ASP A 149 6.06 -20.49 3.95
C ASP A 149 7.05 -20.33 2.77
N GLU A 150 6.87 -19.30 1.92
CA GLU A 150 7.78 -19.00 0.81
C GLU A 150 9.18 -18.56 1.29
N TRP A 151 9.24 -17.75 2.35
CA TRP A 151 10.49 -17.31 2.94
C TRP A 151 11.29 -18.49 3.50
N ASP A 152 10.65 -19.39 4.24
CA ASP A 152 11.31 -20.56 4.84
C ASP A 152 11.85 -21.48 3.74
N GLU A 153 11.08 -21.72 2.67
CA GLU A 153 11.54 -22.49 1.51
C GLU A 153 12.74 -21.84 0.81
N ASP A 154 12.76 -20.51 0.68
CA ASP A 154 13.86 -19.80 0.06
C ASP A 154 15.12 -19.80 0.92
N MET A 155 14.98 -19.67 2.24
CA MET A 155 16.11 -19.74 3.16
C MET A 155 16.70 -21.15 3.26
N ASP A 156 15.87 -22.20 3.16
CA ASP A 156 16.33 -23.60 3.11
C ASP A 156 17.20 -23.92 1.87
N LYS A 157 17.06 -23.14 0.79
CA LYS A 157 17.86 -23.28 -0.44
C LYS A 157 19.23 -22.58 -0.34
N ILE A 158 19.45 -21.72 0.66
CA ILE A 158 20.71 -21.01 0.85
C ILE A 158 21.63 -21.90 1.68
N ASP A 159 22.65 -22.47 1.03
CA ASP A 159 23.69 -23.23 1.71
C ASP A 159 24.63 -22.27 2.47
N PRO A 160 24.72 -22.33 3.82
CA PRO A 160 25.60 -21.46 4.59
C PRO A 160 27.10 -21.68 4.29
N ASP A 161 27.47 -22.79 3.62
CA ASP A 161 28.84 -23.10 3.21
C ASP A 161 29.17 -22.67 1.77
N GLN A 162 28.22 -22.09 1.02
CA GLN A 162 28.57 -21.36 -0.20
C GLN A 162 29.24 -20.04 0.20
N ARG A 163 30.58 -20.07 0.30
CA ARG A 163 31.41 -18.86 0.39
C ARG A 163 30.91 -17.83 -0.62
N GLU A 164 30.60 -16.62 -0.14
CA GLU A 164 30.51 -15.46 -1.03
C GLU A 164 31.81 -15.39 -1.82
N VAL A 165 31.75 -15.71 -3.12
CA VAL A 165 32.88 -15.53 -4.02
C VAL A 165 33.15 -14.03 -4.06
N THR A 166 34.25 -13.63 -3.48
CA THR A 166 34.61 -12.21 -3.39
C THR A 166 34.85 -11.66 -4.79
N ALA A 167 34.58 -10.37 -4.99
CA ALA A 167 34.88 -9.72 -6.27
C ALA A 167 36.35 -9.89 -6.70
N GLU A 168 37.25 -10.12 -5.75
CA GLU A 168 38.66 -10.41 -5.95
C GLU A 168 38.87 -11.82 -6.54
N GLU A 169 38.17 -12.84 -6.02
CA GLU A 169 38.19 -14.21 -6.55
C GLU A 169 37.59 -14.28 -7.96
N ILE A 170 36.48 -13.58 -8.22
CA ILE A 170 35.88 -13.48 -9.57
C ILE A 170 36.86 -12.83 -10.55
N SER A 171 37.57 -11.79 -10.11
CA SER A 171 38.57 -11.10 -10.94
C SER A 171 39.80 -11.97 -11.19
N GLN A 172 40.16 -12.84 -10.25
CA GLN A 172 41.28 -13.74 -10.38
C GLN A 172 40.95 -14.89 -11.34
N GLU A 173 39.79 -15.53 -11.19
CA GLU A 173 39.32 -16.57 -12.12
C GLU A 173 39.21 -16.04 -13.55
N ALA A 174 38.69 -14.82 -13.74
CA ALA A 174 38.61 -14.19 -15.06
C ALA A 174 39.99 -13.95 -15.69
N ARG A 175 41.01 -13.61 -14.88
CA ARG A 175 42.40 -13.44 -15.36
C ARG A 175 43.06 -14.76 -15.72
N GLU A 176 42.78 -15.81 -14.95
CA GLU A 176 43.32 -17.15 -15.18
C GLU A 176 42.71 -17.77 -16.45
N GLN A 177 41.38 -17.68 -16.64
CA GLN A 177 40.71 -18.11 -17.88
C GLN A 177 41.22 -17.35 -19.12
N SER A 178 41.43 -16.03 -19.00
CA SER A 178 41.97 -15.21 -20.09
C SER A 178 43.42 -15.56 -20.47
N ALA A 179 44.17 -16.15 -19.53
CA ALA A 179 45.56 -16.58 -19.76
C ALA A 179 45.62 -17.97 -20.39
N GLU A 180 44.71 -18.88 -20.02
CA GLU A 180 44.59 -20.22 -20.60
C GLU A 180 44.11 -20.18 -22.05
N GLU A 181 43.19 -19.28 -22.42
CA GLU A 181 42.75 -19.09 -23.81
C GLU A 181 43.82 -18.50 -24.74
N ARG A 182 44.92 -17.97 -24.18
CA ARG A 182 46.04 -17.38 -24.93
C ARG A 182 47.26 -18.31 -25.03
N SER A 183 47.20 -19.52 -24.47
CA SER A 183 48.21 -20.58 -24.62
C SER A 183 47.86 -21.56 -25.73
#